data_AF-A0A943FEU3-F1
#
_entry.id   AF-A0A943FEU3-F1
#
_cell.length_a   1.000
_cell.length_b   1.000
_cell.length_c   1.000
_cell.angle_alpha   90.00
_cell.angle_beta   90.00
_cell.angle_gamma   90.00
#
_symmetry.space_group_name_H-M   'P 1'
#
loop_
_entity.id
_entity.type
_entity.pdbx_description
1 polymer ?
#
loop_
_entity_poly.entity_id
_entity_poly.type
_entity_poly.pdbx_seq_one_letter_code
_entity_poly.pdbx_strand_id
1 'polypeptide(L)'
;MTESRKQTDRLRQLQELRAFLDTQIEELTARENHRQLELCCSADKTLAGAGEPVLLCGVIHNSGCEPVEDLHLEFRLPEGLRLLPEGKNCPCCRRLPVPVLDLARLAPGETRALSVRVVADQLPAENPLQVFLDCTADGKPCPGASLSLWLTDRSCSRKQAGCGMADALAQWSLAQLFGLSECEIALLLEYLQEHRETLLEVAAGNRCDD
;
A
#
# COMPACT_ATOMS: atom_id res chain seq x y z
N MET A 1 -52.47 -29.82 18.86
CA MET A 1 -51.54 -30.63 18.04
C MET A 1 -51.10 -29.95 16.72
N THR A 2 -51.64 -28.79 16.36
CA THR A 2 -51.45 -28.14 15.04
C THR A 2 -50.38 -27.05 15.04
N GLU A 3 -50.05 -26.48 16.20
CA GLU A 3 -49.16 -25.32 16.32
C GLU A 3 -47.69 -25.73 16.45
N SER A 4 -47.41 -26.78 17.25
CA SER A 4 -46.08 -27.37 17.39
C SER A 4 -45.53 -27.91 16.05
N ARG A 5 -46.37 -28.59 15.24
CA ARG A 5 -45.97 -29.04 13.89
C ARG A 5 -45.63 -27.88 12.95
N LYS A 6 -46.43 -26.81 12.97
CA LYS A 6 -46.16 -25.59 12.18
C LYS A 6 -44.87 -24.91 12.60
N GLN A 7 -44.53 -24.93 13.89
CA GLN A 7 -43.25 -24.40 14.38
C GLN A 7 -42.07 -25.27 13.93
N THR A 8 -42.20 -26.59 13.96
CA THR A 8 -41.18 -27.51 13.45
C THR A 8 -40.95 -27.34 11.94
N ASP A 9 -42.02 -27.19 11.17
CA ASP A 9 -41.93 -26.95 9.71
C ASP A 9 -41.27 -25.60 9.40
N ARG A 10 -41.58 -24.54 10.16
CA ARG A 10 -40.91 -23.23 10.01
C ARG A 10 -39.43 -23.29 10.37
N LEU A 11 -39.07 -24.00 11.44
CA LEU A 11 -37.66 -24.19 11.82
C LEU A 11 -36.89 -24.92 10.72
N ARG A 12 -37.50 -25.96 10.14
CA ARG A 12 -36.90 -26.69 9.01
C ARG A 12 -36.71 -25.80 7.79
N GLN A 13 -37.73 -25.01 7.42
CA GLN A 13 -37.63 -24.05 6.31
C GLN A 13 -36.53 -23.01 6.55
N LEU A 14 -36.39 -22.50 7.78
CA LEU A 14 -35.32 -21.57 8.12
C LEU A 14 -33.93 -22.21 8.05
N GLN A 15 -33.80 -23.48 8.44
CA GLN A 15 -32.55 -24.22 8.32
C GLN A 15 -32.17 -24.47 6.85
N GLU A 16 -33.14 -24.83 6.01
CA GLU A 16 -32.93 -25.01 4.56
C GLU A 16 -32.52 -23.69 3.89
N LEU A 17 -33.19 -22.58 4.25
CA LEU A 17 -32.83 -21.23 3.78
C LEU A 17 -31.42 -20.82 4.22
N ARG A 18 -31.04 -21.10 5.47
CA ARG A 18 -29.70 -20.80 5.96
C ARG A 18 -28.63 -21.59 5.19
N ALA A 19 -28.82 -22.90 5.02
CA ALA A 19 -27.88 -23.72 4.26
C ALA A 19 -27.73 -23.27 2.80
N PHE A 20 -28.84 -22.86 2.18
CA PHE A 20 -28.82 -22.29 0.83
C PHE A 20 -28.02 -20.98 0.78
N LEU A 21 -28.25 -20.05 1.72
CA LEU A 21 -27.51 -18.79 1.80
C LEU A 21 -26.02 -19.01 2.07
N ASP A 22 -25.68 -19.92 2.99
CA ASP A 22 -24.28 -20.27 3.29
C ASP A 22 -23.57 -20.81 2.03
N THR A 23 -24.23 -21.66 1.25
CA THR A 23 -23.70 -22.18 -0.03
C THR A 23 -23.51 -21.06 -1.06
N GLN A 24 -24.49 -20.17 -1.19
CA GLN A 24 -24.39 -19.03 -2.11
C GLN A 24 -23.27 -18.07 -1.71
N ILE A 25 -23.05 -17.86 -0.40
CA ILE A 25 -21.93 -17.05 0.11
C ILE A 25 -20.61 -17.74 -0.25
N GLU A 26 -20.46 -19.04 0.02
CA GLU A 26 -19.24 -19.79 -0.35
C GLU A 26 -18.97 -19.73 -1.87
N GLU A 27 -19.99 -19.88 -2.72
CA GLU A 27 -19.85 -19.78 -4.17
C GLU A 27 -19.45 -18.37 -4.63
N LEU A 28 -20.02 -17.33 -4.03
CA LEU A 28 -19.69 -15.93 -4.35
C LEU A 28 -18.29 -15.58 -3.86
N THR A 29 -17.92 -15.96 -2.64
CA THR A 29 -16.57 -15.75 -2.08
C THR A 29 -15.52 -16.54 -2.86
N ALA A 30 -15.82 -17.77 -3.28
CA ALA A 30 -14.94 -18.52 -4.18
C ALA A 30 -14.75 -17.75 -5.48
N ARG A 31 -15.83 -17.36 -6.16
CA ARG A 31 -15.78 -16.60 -7.43
C ARG A 31 -14.96 -15.32 -7.35
N GLU A 32 -15.05 -14.59 -6.24
CA GLU A 32 -14.32 -13.34 -6.02
C GLU A 32 -12.81 -13.57 -5.79
N ASN A 33 -12.44 -14.72 -5.23
CA ASN A 33 -11.06 -15.05 -4.84
C ASN A 33 -10.25 -15.85 -5.88
N HIS A 34 -10.77 -16.14 -7.09
CA HIS A 34 -10.04 -16.99 -8.03
C HIS A 34 -8.71 -16.38 -8.48
N ARG A 35 -8.68 -15.07 -8.76
CA ARG A 35 -7.46 -14.34 -9.20
C ARG A 35 -7.40 -12.96 -8.55
N GLN A 36 -6.91 -12.92 -7.32
CA GLN A 36 -6.73 -11.70 -6.56
C GLN A 36 -5.25 -11.37 -6.48
N LEU A 37 -4.87 -10.26 -7.12
CA LEU A 37 -3.52 -9.72 -7.09
C LEU A 37 -3.51 -8.46 -6.23
N GLU A 38 -2.60 -8.46 -5.27
CA GLU A 38 -2.34 -7.33 -4.39
C GLU A 38 -0.99 -6.74 -4.75
N LEU A 39 -0.98 -5.43 -5.00
CA LEU A 39 0.22 -4.70 -5.34
C LEU A 39 0.51 -3.62 -4.31
N CYS A 40 1.77 -3.52 -3.93
CA CYS A 40 2.27 -2.48 -3.06
C CYS A 40 3.48 -1.80 -3.71
N CYS A 41 3.51 -0.47 -3.65
CA CYS A 41 4.65 0.33 -4.06
C CYS A 41 5.15 1.12 -2.86
N SER A 42 6.42 0.96 -2.51
CA SER A 42 7.04 1.63 -1.39
C SER A 42 8.41 2.21 -1.75
N ALA A 43 8.93 3.08 -0.90
CA ALA A 43 10.27 3.61 -1.01
C ALA A 43 10.98 3.57 0.35
N ASP A 44 12.31 3.52 0.33
CA ASP A 44 13.11 3.69 1.55
C ASP A 44 12.92 5.06 2.20
N LYS A 45 12.52 6.06 1.40
CA LYS A 45 12.08 7.40 1.83
C LYS A 45 11.08 7.99 0.83
N THR A 46 10.11 8.75 1.33
CA THR A 46 9.13 9.48 0.52
C THR A 46 9.44 10.98 0.40
N LEU A 47 10.48 11.45 1.09
CA LEU A 47 11.06 12.80 0.99
C LEU A 47 12.56 12.67 0.73
N ALA A 48 13.05 13.22 -0.37
CA ALA A 48 14.46 13.17 -0.75
C ALA A 48 14.97 14.51 -1.25
N GLY A 49 16.25 14.81 -1.03
CA GLY A 49 16.88 15.97 -1.65
C GLY A 49 17.14 15.75 -3.14
N ALA A 50 17.12 16.81 -3.95
CA ALA A 50 17.55 16.75 -5.33
C ALA A 50 18.98 16.16 -5.41
N GLY A 51 19.15 15.12 -6.23
CA GLY A 51 20.36 14.35 -6.44
C GLY A 51 20.68 13.34 -5.33
N GLU A 52 19.76 13.13 -4.39
CA GLU A 52 19.80 12.02 -3.43
C GLU A 52 19.13 10.77 -4.05
N PRO A 53 19.76 9.59 -3.96
CA PRO A 53 19.15 8.36 -4.44
C PRO A 53 18.02 7.88 -3.52
N VAL A 54 16.96 7.35 -4.14
CA VAL A 54 15.80 6.71 -3.51
C VAL A 54 15.71 5.27 -4.03
N LEU A 55 15.48 4.32 -3.14
CA LEU A 55 15.22 2.92 -3.47
C LEU A 55 13.71 2.68 -3.46
N LEU A 56 13.16 2.39 -4.63
CA LEU A 56 11.76 2.01 -4.80
C LEU A 56 11.63 0.49 -4.77
N CYS A 57 10.58 -0.02 -4.13
CA CYS A 57 10.25 -1.43 -4.07
C CYS A 57 8.80 -1.64 -4.48
N GLY A 58 8.59 -2.55 -5.43
CA GLY A 58 7.28 -2.97 -5.91
C GLY A 58 7.08 -4.41 -5.52
N VAL A 59 5.99 -4.71 -4.83
CA VAL A 59 5.67 -6.07 -4.38
C VAL A 59 4.36 -6.48 -5.00
N ILE A 60 4.32 -7.68 -5.54
CA ILE A 60 3.09 -8.35 -5.95
C ILE A 60 2.88 -9.60 -5.12
N HIS A 61 1.64 -9.81 -4.69
CA HIS A 61 1.19 -11.00 -4.00
C HIS A 61 -0.04 -11.57 -4.70
N ASN A 62 -0.06 -12.89 -4.91
CA ASN A 62 -1.25 -13.59 -5.36
C ASN A 62 -2.02 -14.13 -4.15
N SER A 63 -3.01 -13.38 -3.66
CA SER A 63 -3.91 -13.83 -2.59
C SER A 63 -5.06 -14.70 -3.11
N GLY A 64 -5.16 -14.87 -4.44
CA GLY A 64 -6.13 -15.75 -5.06
C GLY A 64 -5.82 -17.24 -4.92
N CYS A 65 -6.79 -18.07 -5.29
CA CYS A 65 -6.69 -19.53 -5.22
C CYS A 65 -6.13 -20.17 -6.51
N GLU A 66 -6.03 -19.44 -7.62
CA GLU A 66 -5.46 -19.91 -8.88
C GLU A 66 -4.09 -19.29 -9.18
N PRO A 67 -3.20 -20.00 -9.88
CA PRO A 67 -1.98 -19.39 -10.41
C PRO A 67 -2.31 -18.32 -11.45
N VAL A 68 -1.47 -17.28 -11.49
CA VAL A 68 -1.51 -16.25 -12.52
C VAL A 68 -0.32 -16.45 -13.45
N GLU A 69 -0.56 -16.44 -14.76
CA GLU A 69 0.46 -16.65 -15.78
C GLU A 69 0.77 -15.34 -16.53
N ASP A 70 1.89 -15.32 -17.25
CA ASP A 70 2.32 -14.21 -18.12
C ASP A 70 2.21 -12.83 -17.45
N LEU A 71 2.85 -12.71 -16.28
CA LEU A 71 2.80 -11.53 -15.45
C LEU A 71 3.96 -10.59 -15.76
N HIS A 72 3.63 -9.34 -16.03
CA HIS A 72 4.58 -8.28 -16.32
C HIS A 72 4.34 -7.10 -15.39
N LEU A 73 5.38 -6.77 -14.63
CA LEU A 73 5.42 -5.64 -13.71
C LEU A 73 6.41 -4.61 -14.20
N GLU A 74 6.02 -3.34 -14.21
CA GLU A 74 6.88 -2.25 -14.65
C GLU A 74 6.73 -1.03 -13.74
N PHE A 75 7.86 -0.43 -13.39
CA PHE A 75 7.87 0.91 -12.80
C PHE A 75 7.78 1.98 -13.90
N ARG A 76 6.66 2.69 -13.95
CA ARG A 76 6.51 3.89 -14.75
C ARG A 76 6.98 5.10 -13.97
N LEU A 77 8.16 5.59 -14.32
CA LEU A 77 8.77 6.76 -13.69
C LEU A 77 8.30 8.07 -14.37
N PRO A 78 7.89 9.08 -13.59
CA PRO A 78 7.54 10.40 -14.12
C PRO A 78 8.78 11.16 -14.61
N GLU A 79 8.54 12.21 -15.40
CA GLU A 79 9.61 13.12 -15.82
C GLU A 79 10.32 13.72 -14.61
N GLY A 80 11.65 13.86 -14.71
CA GLY A 80 12.49 14.34 -13.62
C GLY A 80 13.09 13.23 -12.75
N LEU A 81 12.57 12.00 -12.79
CA LEU A 81 13.25 10.83 -12.21
C LEU A 81 14.04 10.06 -13.26
N ARG A 82 15.27 9.67 -12.92
CA ARG A 82 16.09 8.77 -13.73
C ARG A 82 16.52 7.55 -12.95
N LEU A 83 16.62 6.41 -13.64
CA LEU A 83 17.19 5.19 -13.10
C LEU A 83 18.70 5.38 -12.89
N LEU A 84 19.19 4.97 -11.72
CA LEU A 84 20.61 4.87 -11.44
C LEU A 84 21.11 3.48 -11.86
N PRO A 85 22.12 3.34 -12.72
CA PRO A 85 22.62 2.04 -13.15
C PRO A 85 23.19 1.22 -11.99
N GLU A 86 23.32 -0.10 -12.20
CA GLU A 86 23.80 -1.02 -11.16
C GLU A 86 25.11 -0.53 -10.57
N GLY A 87 25.15 -0.36 -9.25
CA GLY A 87 26.39 -0.09 -8.55
C GLY A 87 27.27 -1.33 -8.65
N LYS A 88 28.30 -1.29 -9.50
CA LYS A 88 29.24 -2.40 -9.78
C LYS A 88 29.93 -3.04 -8.55
N ASN A 89 29.65 -2.62 -7.31
CA ASN A 89 30.43 -2.98 -6.13
C ASN A 89 29.65 -3.21 -4.80
N CYS A 90 28.32 -3.42 -4.76
CA CYS A 90 27.73 -4.06 -3.56
C CYS A 90 27.56 -5.57 -3.78
N PRO A 91 28.21 -6.43 -2.97
CA PRO A 91 27.92 -7.87 -2.93
C PRO A 91 26.45 -8.17 -2.61
N CYS A 92 25.78 -7.23 -1.92
CA CYS A 92 24.39 -7.27 -1.52
C CYS A 92 23.37 -6.86 -2.61
N CYS A 93 23.82 -6.23 -3.71
CA CYS A 93 22.95 -5.61 -4.73
C CYS A 93 23.14 -6.20 -6.13
N ARG A 94 23.57 -7.47 -6.26
CA ARG A 94 23.89 -8.12 -7.55
C ARG A 94 22.72 -8.23 -8.57
N ARG A 95 21.56 -7.62 -8.32
CA ARG A 95 20.37 -7.65 -9.19
C ARG A 95 19.53 -6.36 -9.07
N LEU A 96 20.15 -5.20 -9.13
CA LEU A 96 19.42 -3.92 -9.18
C LEU A 96 20.19 -2.87 -9.99
N PRO A 97 19.52 -2.15 -10.91
CA PRO A 97 18.06 -2.06 -11.07
C PRO A 97 17.53 -2.87 -12.26
N VAL A 98 16.39 -3.51 -12.03
CA VAL A 98 15.53 -4.03 -13.07
C VAL A 98 14.22 -3.24 -12.96
N PRO A 99 13.84 -2.37 -13.91
CA PRO A 99 12.57 -1.63 -13.85
C PRO A 99 11.37 -2.47 -14.28
N VAL A 100 11.62 -3.67 -14.82
CA VAL A 100 10.63 -4.56 -15.41
C VAL A 100 10.82 -5.98 -14.92
N LEU A 101 9.81 -6.59 -14.30
CA LEU A 101 9.83 -7.98 -13.88
C LEU A 101 8.81 -8.80 -14.68
N ASP A 102 9.32 -9.66 -15.55
CA ASP A 102 8.54 -10.67 -16.25
C ASP A 102 8.56 -11.99 -15.47
N LEU A 103 7.39 -12.54 -15.20
CA LEU A 103 7.18 -13.82 -14.54
C LEU A 103 6.27 -14.67 -15.41
N ALA A 104 6.75 -15.84 -15.81
CA ALA A 104 5.90 -16.81 -16.52
C ALA A 104 4.70 -17.23 -15.66
N ARG A 105 4.89 -17.31 -14.33
CA ARG A 105 3.90 -17.81 -13.38
C ARG A 105 4.10 -17.25 -11.97
N LEU A 106 3.00 -16.96 -11.30
CA LEU A 106 2.91 -16.62 -9.88
C LEU A 106 1.88 -17.54 -9.20
N ALA A 107 2.34 -18.46 -8.35
CA ALA A 107 1.48 -19.43 -7.68
C ALA A 107 0.59 -18.78 -6.59
N PRO A 108 -0.51 -19.44 -6.17
CA PRO A 108 -1.30 -19.00 -5.03
C PRO A 108 -0.45 -18.84 -3.76
N GLY A 109 -0.61 -17.71 -3.07
CA GLY A 109 0.17 -17.35 -1.88
C GLY A 109 1.62 -16.93 -2.16
N GLU A 110 2.05 -16.90 -3.43
CA GLU A 110 3.40 -16.49 -3.79
C GLU A 110 3.53 -14.97 -3.82
N THR A 111 4.70 -14.49 -3.38
CA THR A 111 5.06 -13.08 -3.40
C THR A 111 6.33 -12.87 -4.21
N ARG A 112 6.32 -11.84 -5.06
CA ARG A 112 7.49 -11.40 -5.82
C ARG A 112 7.73 -9.92 -5.62
N ALA A 113 9.00 -9.53 -5.71
CA ALA A 113 9.41 -8.17 -5.50
C ALA A 113 10.34 -7.71 -6.63
N LEU A 114 10.14 -6.47 -7.02
CA LEU A 114 10.96 -5.70 -7.93
C LEU A 114 11.55 -4.53 -7.14
N SER A 115 12.78 -4.12 -7.40
CA SER A 115 13.27 -2.86 -6.86
C SER A 115 14.03 -2.08 -7.91
N VAL A 116 14.08 -0.77 -7.74
CA VAL A 116 14.88 0.12 -8.58
C VAL A 116 15.45 1.26 -7.76
N ARG A 117 16.62 1.75 -8.17
CA ARG A 117 17.17 2.99 -7.62
C ARG A 117 16.92 4.11 -8.60
N VAL A 118 16.34 5.19 -8.09
CA VAL A 118 16.05 6.39 -8.85
C VAL A 118 16.69 7.61 -8.20
N VAL A 119 16.88 8.65 -9.00
CA VAL A 119 17.33 9.96 -8.54
C VAL A 119 16.67 11.04 -9.40
N ALA A 120 16.41 12.20 -8.81
CA ALA A 120 16.09 13.41 -9.56
C ALA A 120 17.27 14.38 -9.45
N ASP A 121 17.94 14.72 -10.54
CA ASP A 121 19.15 15.57 -10.48
C ASP A 121 18.86 16.99 -10.01
N GLN A 122 17.63 17.46 -10.25
CA GLN A 122 17.15 18.80 -9.93
C GLN A 122 15.73 18.73 -9.38
N LEU A 123 15.25 19.84 -8.82
CA LEU A 123 13.86 19.93 -8.39
C LEU A 123 12.96 19.87 -9.63
N PRO A 124 12.02 18.93 -9.72
CA PRO A 124 11.08 18.84 -10.83
C PRO A 124 10.10 20.01 -10.82
N ALA A 125 9.49 20.27 -11.98
CA ALA A 125 8.42 21.28 -12.11
C ALA A 125 7.15 20.86 -11.35
N GLU A 126 6.85 19.57 -11.33
CA GLU A 126 5.75 18.97 -10.58
C GLU A 126 6.28 18.29 -9.32
N ASN A 127 5.69 18.58 -8.17
CA ASN A 127 6.08 18.02 -6.88
C ASN A 127 4.82 17.96 -6.00
N PRO A 128 4.41 16.78 -5.49
CA PRO A 128 5.12 15.50 -5.50
C PRO A 128 5.14 14.83 -6.88
N LEU A 129 6.17 14.02 -7.12
CA LEU A 129 6.24 13.14 -8.26
C LEU A 129 5.43 11.87 -8.00
N GLN A 130 4.54 11.49 -8.91
CA GLN A 130 3.85 10.21 -8.84
C GLN A 130 4.59 9.12 -9.60
N VAL A 131 5.01 8.09 -8.87
CA VAL A 131 5.54 6.84 -9.43
C VAL A 131 4.42 5.82 -9.50
N PHE A 132 4.32 5.11 -10.62
CA PHE A 132 3.36 4.01 -10.78
C PHE A 132 4.09 2.69 -10.93
N LEU A 133 3.52 1.65 -10.33
CA LEU A 133 3.84 0.25 -10.55
C LEU A 133 2.67 -0.34 -11.32
N ASP A 134 2.89 -0.53 -12.63
CA ASP A 134 1.91 -1.11 -13.52
C ASP A 134 2.00 -2.64 -13.49
N CYS A 135 0.86 -3.29 -13.70
CA CYS A 135 0.72 -4.73 -13.74
C CYS A 135 -0.10 -5.14 -14.95
N THR A 136 0.40 -6.13 -15.67
CA THR A 136 -0.38 -6.89 -16.64
C THR A 136 -0.23 -8.38 -16.37
N ALA A 137 -1.33 -9.12 -16.47
CA ALA A 137 -1.40 -10.56 -16.25
C ALA A 137 -2.28 -11.17 -17.33
N ASP A 138 -1.82 -12.26 -17.97
CA ASP A 138 -2.51 -12.88 -19.12
C ASP A 138 -2.87 -11.86 -20.24
N GLY A 139 -2.03 -10.83 -20.43
CA GLY A 139 -2.27 -9.74 -21.39
C GLY A 139 -3.37 -8.75 -21.01
N LYS A 140 -3.91 -8.81 -19.79
CA LYS A 140 -4.90 -7.85 -19.25
C LYS A 140 -4.29 -6.99 -18.15
N PRO A 141 -4.67 -5.71 -18.02
CA PRO A 141 -4.23 -4.89 -16.90
C PRO A 141 -4.80 -5.42 -15.58
N CYS A 142 -3.94 -5.50 -14.56
CA CYS A 142 -4.31 -5.74 -13.17
C CYS A 142 -4.36 -4.42 -12.38
N PRO A 143 -4.86 -4.42 -11.14
CA PRO A 143 -4.71 -3.28 -10.24
C PRO A 143 -3.22 -2.86 -10.15
N GLY A 144 -2.93 -1.60 -10.41
CA GLY A 144 -1.59 -1.02 -10.21
C GLY A 144 -1.44 -0.45 -8.80
N ALA A 145 -0.21 -0.06 -8.45
CA ALA A 145 0.07 0.70 -7.23
C ALA A 145 0.75 2.02 -7.58
N SER A 146 0.58 3.04 -6.74
CA SER A 146 1.22 4.34 -6.93
C SER A 146 1.85 4.85 -5.64
N LEU A 147 2.92 5.63 -5.78
CA LEU A 147 3.62 6.26 -4.68
C LEU A 147 3.92 7.73 -4.99
N SER A 148 3.66 8.60 -4.03
CA SER A 148 4.04 10.02 -4.09
C SER A 148 5.43 10.23 -3.48
N LEU A 149 6.37 10.76 -4.27
CA LEU A 149 7.72 11.11 -3.85
C LEU A 149 7.90 12.62 -3.84
N TRP A 150 8.27 13.17 -2.68
CA TRP A 150 8.54 14.58 -2.50
C TRP A 150 10.03 14.87 -2.68
N LEU A 151 10.34 15.90 -3.47
CA LEU A 151 11.71 16.36 -3.66
C LEU A 151 11.92 17.75 -3.06
N THR A 152 13.08 17.95 -2.45
CA THR A 152 13.49 19.25 -1.88
C THR A 152 14.81 19.72 -2.47
N ASP A 153 15.08 21.02 -2.37
CA ASP A 153 16.42 21.49 -2.68
C ASP A 153 17.42 20.94 -1.65
N ARG A 154 18.69 20.76 -2.05
CA ARG A 154 19.74 20.36 -1.10
C ARG A 154 19.95 21.39 0.02
N SER A 155 19.40 22.61 -0.13
CA SER A 155 19.54 23.71 0.82
C SER A 155 18.73 23.51 2.11
N CYS A 156 17.67 22.69 2.07
CA CYS A 156 16.93 22.25 3.24
C CYS A 156 17.66 21.24 4.14
N SER A 157 18.96 21.02 3.95
CA SER A 157 19.76 20.20 4.87
C SER A 157 19.85 20.88 6.26
N ARG A 158 19.01 20.38 7.17
CA ARG A 158 19.03 20.51 8.65
C ARG A 158 18.60 21.81 9.34
N LYS A 159 18.40 22.96 8.69
CA LYS A 159 18.04 24.21 9.43
C LYS A 159 16.62 24.73 9.27
N GLN A 160 15.85 24.25 8.29
CA GLN A 160 14.44 24.64 8.12
C GLN A 160 13.44 23.47 8.23
N ALA A 161 13.91 22.31 8.71
CA ALA A 161 13.06 21.17 9.09
C ALA A 161 12.39 21.36 10.46
N GLY A 162 12.00 22.60 10.81
CA GLY A 162 11.30 22.91 12.06
C GLY A 162 9.80 22.66 12.00
N CYS A 163 9.19 22.74 10.80
CA CYS A 163 7.73 22.63 10.66
C CYS A 163 7.26 21.31 10.02
N GLY A 164 8.07 20.63 9.20
CA GLY A 164 7.69 19.33 8.62
C GLY A 164 8.21 18.10 9.39
N MET A 165 9.21 18.28 10.25
CA MET A 165 9.85 17.16 10.97
C MET A 165 9.05 16.73 12.20
N ALA A 166 8.21 17.62 12.75
CA ALA A 166 7.28 17.26 13.83
C ALA A 166 6.18 16.31 13.31
N ASP A 167 5.65 16.55 12.11
CA ASP A 167 4.59 15.71 11.53
C ASP A 167 5.13 14.35 11.06
N ALA A 168 6.32 14.33 10.44
CA ALA A 168 6.95 13.07 10.01
C ALA A 168 7.49 12.22 11.17
N LEU A 169 8.04 12.86 12.23
CA LEU A 169 8.44 12.13 13.45
C LEU A 169 7.24 11.73 14.30
N ALA A 170 6.12 12.46 14.28
CA ALA A 170 4.89 12.03 14.92
C ALA A 170 4.31 10.78 14.22
N GLN A 171 4.34 10.74 12.89
CA GLN A 171 3.92 9.56 12.11
C GLN A 171 4.78 8.32 12.40
N TRP A 172 6.10 8.47 12.59
CA TRP A 172 7.00 7.35 12.86
C TRP A 172 7.09 6.96 14.35
N SER A 173 6.96 7.90 15.28
CA SER A 173 7.05 7.65 16.72
C SER A 173 5.79 6.97 17.27
N LEU A 174 4.60 7.29 16.75
CA LEU A 174 3.33 6.66 17.18
C LEU A 174 3.22 5.19 16.74
N ALA A 175 3.69 4.84 15.54
CA ALA A 175 3.69 3.48 15.02
C ALA A 175 4.53 2.51 15.88
N GLN A 176 5.66 2.97 16.42
CA GLN A 176 6.52 2.15 17.29
C GLN A 176 6.06 2.11 18.75
N LEU A 177 5.36 3.13 19.25
CA LEU A 177 4.92 3.20 20.66
C LEU A 177 3.66 2.37 20.97
N PHE A 178 2.80 2.11 19.97
CA PHE A 178 1.51 1.44 20.20
C PHE A 178 1.35 0.07 19.52
N GLY A 179 2.33 -0.39 18.74
CA GLY A 179 2.27 -1.71 18.10
C GLY A 179 1.09 -1.90 17.14
N LEU A 180 0.63 -0.81 16.53
CA LEU A 180 -0.52 -0.79 15.62
C LEU A 180 -0.10 -1.26 14.22
N SER A 181 -1.00 -1.99 13.55
CA SER A 181 -0.86 -2.39 12.15
C SER A 181 -1.03 -1.20 11.20
N GLU A 182 -0.54 -1.33 9.96
CA GLU A 182 -0.60 -0.25 8.94
C GLU A 182 -2.04 0.23 8.66
N CYS A 183 -3.04 -0.67 8.74
CA CYS A 183 -4.45 -0.34 8.60
C CYS A 183 -5.00 0.45 9.80
N GLU A 184 -4.57 0.10 11.02
CA GLU A 184 -4.96 0.82 12.23
C GLU A 184 -4.35 2.22 12.26
N ILE A 185 -3.13 2.39 11.74
CA ILE A 185 -2.47 3.69 11.59
C ILE A 185 -3.25 4.57 10.59
N ALA A 186 -3.69 4.02 9.47
CA ALA A 186 -4.48 4.76 8.48
C ALA A 186 -5.83 5.24 9.05
N LEU A 187 -6.54 4.37 9.77
CA LEU A 187 -7.80 4.72 10.45
C LEU A 187 -7.61 5.76 11.55
N LEU A 188 -6.52 5.67 12.31
CA LEU A 188 -6.20 6.64 13.36
C LEU A 188 -5.87 8.02 12.76
N LEU A 189 -5.17 8.05 11.62
CA LEU A 189 -4.84 9.28 10.91
C LEU A 189 -6.08 9.93 10.29
N GLU A 190 -7.00 9.15 9.70
CA GLU A 190 -8.29 9.67 9.24
C GLU A 190 -9.12 10.24 10.39
N TYR A 191 -9.24 9.52 11.51
CA TYR A 191 -9.95 9.98 12.70
C TYR A 191 -9.37 11.28 13.27
N LEU A 192 -8.04 11.38 13.35
CA LEU A 192 -7.34 12.58 13.84
C LEU A 192 -7.49 13.78 12.89
N GLN A 193 -7.60 13.54 11.57
CA GLN A 193 -7.83 14.58 10.58
C GLN A 193 -9.28 15.08 10.61
N GLU A 194 -10.24 14.17 10.70
CA GLU A 194 -11.67 14.50 10.74
C GLU A 194 -12.06 15.23 12.04
N HIS A 195 -11.44 14.87 13.16
CA HIS A 195 -11.71 15.49 14.47
C HIS A 195 -10.64 16.49 14.92
N ARG A 196 -9.82 16.99 13.99
CA ARG A 196 -8.69 17.89 14.28
C ARG A 196 -9.12 19.12 15.08
N GLU A 197 -10.20 19.78 14.68
CA GLU A 197 -10.68 21.00 15.36
C GLU A 197 -11.23 20.69 16.75
N THR A 198 -11.98 19.58 16.91
CA THR A 198 -12.52 19.14 18.20
C THR A 198 -11.43 18.71 19.18
N LEU A 199 -10.38 18.05 18.69
CA LEU A 199 -9.23 17.64 19.50
C LEU A 199 -8.35 18.83 19.90
N LEU A 200 -8.21 19.82 19.02
CA LEU A 200 -7.53 21.09 19.33
C LEU A 200 -8.32 21.90 20.37
N GLU A 201 -9.66 21.90 20.30
CA GLU A 201 -10.52 22.52 21.32
C GLU A 201 -10.44 21.80 22.68
N VAL A 202 -10.40 20.47 22.72
CA VAL A 202 -10.21 19.70 23.97
C VAL A 202 -8.80 19.91 24.55
N ALA A 203 -7.78 19.97 23.69
CA ALA A 203 -6.40 20.26 24.11
C ALA A 203 -6.20 21.72 24.57
N ALA A 204 -6.96 22.66 24.00
CA ALA A 204 -6.99 24.05 24.43
C ALA A 204 -7.86 24.26 25.69
N GLY A 205 -8.95 23.51 25.83
CA GLY A 205 -9.87 23.54 26.97
C GLY A 205 -9.31 22.88 28.24
N ASN A 206 -8.27 22.04 28.11
CA ASN A 206 -7.47 21.56 29.24
C ASN A 206 -6.44 22.60 29.74
N ARG A 207 -6.47 23.84 29.24
CA ARG A 207 -5.74 24.98 29.82
C ARG A 207 -6.71 25.95 30.51
N CYS A 208 -7.25 25.50 31.63
CA CYS A 208 -7.84 26.28 32.72
C CYS A 208 -7.62 25.40 33.97
N ASP A 209 -7.05 25.81 35.10
CA ASP A 209 -6.63 27.09 35.67
C ASP A 209 -5.53 26.76 36.72
N ASP A 210 -4.77 27.77 37.17
CA ASP A 210 -4.02 27.71 38.44
C ASP A 210 -4.93 27.36 39.64
#